data_AF-A0A1H6Y9B4-F1
#
_entry.id   AF-A0A1H6Y9B4-F1
#
_cell.length_a   1.000
_cell.length_b   1.000
_cell.length_c   1.000
_cell.angle_alpha   90.00
_cell.angle_beta   90.00
_cell.angle_gamma   90.00
#
_symmetry.space_group_name_H-M   'P 1'
#
loop_
_entity.id
_entity.type
_entity.pdbx_description
1 polymer ?
#
loop_
_entity_poly.entity_id
_entity_poly.type
_entity_poly.pdbx_seq_one_letter_code
_entity_poly.pdbx_strand_id
1 'polypeptide(L)'
;MTILIVTDNHLFSMAIRAVVKKQYPDGIIVETTTVRNAIEVSPVYECQAMILDAGAADAKDTVLLGNFKNANPHTAILVNLGDQTQFMYTFIRAGATALFSNKSLPEEIHEGLRRAENNTRYISSDIQQQLLSHITEKPLNQTLTKREELMADLLVTNKSHQEIAVIAGGSSKSVGYYKRKIFQKLEVDNVVDLAIKLNKVLVNKKPNY
;
A
#
# COMPACT_ATOMS: atom_id res chain seq x y z
N MET A 1 1.64 5.88 27.70
CA MET A 1 1.86 5.48 26.30
C MET A 1 1.58 6.67 25.41
N THR A 2 2.58 7.09 24.64
CA THR A 2 2.55 8.14 23.64
C THR A 2 2.40 7.51 22.26
N ILE A 3 1.36 7.93 21.55
CA ILE A 3 1.03 7.45 20.20
C ILE A 3 1.04 8.62 19.24
N LEU A 4 1.75 8.44 18.13
CA LEU A 4 1.83 9.39 17.04
C LEU A 4 0.84 8.99 15.94
N ILE A 5 -0.13 9.84 15.63
CA ILE A 5 -1.07 9.63 14.53
C ILE A 5 -0.62 10.48 13.34
N VAL A 6 -0.43 9.85 12.18
CA VAL A 6 0.00 10.51 10.95
C VAL A 6 -1.09 10.42 9.90
N THR A 7 -1.81 11.52 9.66
CA THR A 7 -2.91 11.59 8.70
C THR A 7 -3.28 13.05 8.39
N ASP A 8 -3.69 13.33 7.16
CA ASP A 8 -4.40 14.55 6.78
C ASP A 8 -5.93 14.38 6.80
N ASN A 9 -6.42 13.17 7.11
CA ASN A 9 -7.83 12.84 7.20
C ASN A 9 -8.35 13.01 8.64
N HIS A 10 -9.13 14.07 8.85
CA HIS A 10 -9.73 14.37 10.15
C HIS A 10 -10.63 13.25 10.70
N LEU A 11 -11.41 12.59 9.85
CA LEU A 11 -12.30 11.50 10.28
C LEU A 11 -11.49 10.29 10.75
N PHE A 12 -10.41 9.97 10.03
CA PHE A 12 -9.48 8.91 10.44
C PHE A 12 -8.84 9.24 11.78
N SER A 13 -8.29 10.45 11.95
CA SER A 13 -7.72 10.88 13.24
C SER A 13 -8.74 10.75 14.38
N MET A 14 -9.96 11.27 14.21
CA MET A 14 -11.01 11.17 15.22
C MET A 14 -11.34 9.72 15.60
N ALA A 15 -11.46 8.84 14.60
CA ALA A 15 -11.74 7.43 14.84
C ALA A 15 -10.58 6.75 15.60
N ILE A 16 -9.34 6.93 15.15
CA ILE A 16 -8.16 6.36 15.81
C ILE A 16 -8.01 6.87 17.24
N ARG A 17 -8.24 8.16 17.48
CA ARG A 17 -8.23 8.71 18.85
C ARG A 17 -9.24 8.03 19.75
N ALA A 18 -10.46 7.79 19.29
CA ALA A 18 -11.47 7.10 20.07
C ALA A 18 -11.05 5.66 20.39
N VAL A 19 -10.50 4.95 19.41
CA VAL A 19 -9.97 3.58 19.58
C VAL A 19 -8.82 3.56 20.59
N VAL A 20 -7.84 4.46 20.44
CA VAL A 20 -6.69 4.59 21.34
C VAL A 20 -7.14 4.93 22.75
N LYS A 21 -7.99 5.95 22.93
CA LYS A 21 -8.44 6.39 24.27
C LYS A 21 -9.27 5.34 25.00
N LYS A 22 -9.96 4.46 24.27
CA LYS A 22 -10.66 3.32 24.88
C LYS A 22 -9.69 2.31 25.51
N GLN A 23 -8.52 2.08 24.89
CA GLN A 23 -7.52 1.12 25.40
C GLN A 23 -6.51 1.77 26.35
N TYR A 24 -6.16 3.03 26.10
CA TYR A 24 -5.18 3.82 26.86
C TYR A 24 -5.81 5.18 27.22
N PRO A 25 -6.66 5.25 28.26
CA PRO A 25 -7.34 6.48 28.67
C PRO A 25 -6.36 7.64 28.91
N ASP A 26 -5.25 7.33 29.59
CA ASP A 26 -4.18 8.29 29.92
C ASP A 26 -3.08 8.39 28.84
N GLY A 27 -3.30 7.76 27.68
CA GLY A 27 -2.36 7.81 26.56
C GLY A 27 -2.21 9.21 26.00
N ILE A 28 -0.97 9.63 25.72
CA ILE A 28 -0.68 10.89 25.04
C ILE A 28 -0.83 10.65 23.54
N ILE A 29 -1.56 11.53 22.86
CA ILE A 29 -1.73 11.46 21.40
C ILE A 29 -1.07 12.69 20.81
N VAL A 30 -0.14 12.47 19.89
CA VAL A 30 0.50 13.50 19.07
C VAL A 30 0.01 13.31 17.64
N GLU A 31 -0.45 14.38 17.00
CA GLU A 31 -0.99 14.31 15.64
C GLU A 31 -0.09 15.09 14.67
N THR A 32 0.22 14.48 13.54
CA THR A 32 0.92 15.12 12.42
C THR A 32 0.21 14.76 11.11
N THR A 33 0.46 15.55 10.06
CA THR A 33 -0.14 15.32 8.73
C THR A 33 0.77 14.54 7.79
N THR A 34 2.06 14.41 8.13
CA THR A 34 3.10 13.80 7.29
C THR A 34 4.08 12.99 8.13
N VAL A 35 4.74 12.03 7.51
CA VAL A 35 5.85 11.25 8.08
C VAL A 35 7.03 12.17 8.39
N ARG A 36 7.29 13.20 7.56
CA ARG A 36 8.32 14.20 7.85
C ARG A 36 8.06 14.95 9.16
N ASN A 37 6.84 15.45 9.37
CA ASN A 37 6.48 16.13 10.61
C ASN A 37 6.54 15.16 11.80
N ALA A 38 6.20 13.88 11.59
CA ALA A 38 6.36 12.85 12.60
C ALA A 38 7.82 12.62 13.02
N ILE A 39 8.75 12.63 12.05
CA ILE A 39 10.19 12.56 12.32
C ILE A 39 10.64 13.77 13.16
N GLU A 40 10.19 14.98 12.83
CA GLU A 40 10.56 16.21 13.55
C GLU A 40 10.13 16.21 15.02
N VAL A 41 8.94 15.67 15.32
CA VAL A 41 8.43 15.62 16.71
C VAL A 41 8.91 14.41 17.50
N SER A 42 9.36 13.33 16.83
CA SER A 42 9.77 12.09 17.50
C SER A 42 10.90 12.20 18.53
N PRO A 43 11.90 13.09 18.41
CA PRO A 43 12.92 13.25 19.45
C PRO A 43 12.38 13.91 20.73
N VAL A 44 11.28 14.65 20.62
CA VAL A 44 10.64 15.33 21.75
C VAL A 44 9.70 14.37 22.50
N TYR A 45 9.09 13.45 21.76
CA TYR A 45 8.10 12.52 22.27
C TYR A 45 8.63 11.10 22.10
N GLU A 46 9.03 10.44 23.20
CA GLU A 46 9.35 9.01 23.20
C GLU A 46 8.09 8.18 22.84
N CYS A 47 7.82 8.05 21.54
CA CYS A 47 6.61 7.42 21.02
C CYS A 47 6.75 5.90 21.06
N GLN A 48 5.80 5.20 21.69
CA GLN A 48 5.78 3.73 21.66
C GLN A 48 5.14 3.21 20.37
N ALA A 49 4.23 3.98 19.77
CA ALA A 49 3.58 3.59 18.52
C ALA A 49 3.37 4.79 17.58
N MET A 50 3.44 4.52 16.28
CA MET A 50 2.96 5.37 15.20
C MET A 50 1.78 4.66 14.52
N ILE A 51 0.68 5.37 14.32
CA ILE A 51 -0.45 4.95 13.48
C ILE A 51 -0.46 5.83 12.23
N LEU A 52 -0.09 5.24 11.09
CA LEU A 52 0.07 5.91 9.80
C LEU A 52 -1.11 5.59 8.89
N ASP A 53 -1.73 6.62 8.34
CA ASP A 53 -2.62 6.50 7.20
C ASP A 53 -1.81 6.45 5.91
N ALA A 54 -1.92 5.36 5.13
CA ALA A 54 -1.25 5.26 3.82
C ALA A 54 -1.74 6.29 2.80
N GLY A 55 -2.88 6.94 3.07
CA GLY A 55 -3.40 8.07 2.30
C GLY A 55 -2.64 9.39 2.50
N ALA A 56 -1.87 9.53 3.59
CA ALA A 56 -1.16 10.78 3.88
C ALA A 56 -0.06 11.09 2.85
N ALA A 57 0.20 12.38 2.63
CA ALA A 57 0.95 12.90 1.47
C ALA A 57 2.32 12.24 1.19
N ASP A 58 3.09 11.91 2.24
CA ASP A 58 4.42 11.28 2.14
C ASP A 58 4.47 9.87 2.75
N ALA A 59 3.32 9.25 3.05
CA ALA A 59 3.26 7.94 3.68
C ALA A 59 3.94 6.82 2.87
N LYS A 60 3.93 6.95 1.53
CA LYS A 60 4.51 5.97 0.60
C LYS A 60 6.01 6.16 0.37
N ASP A 61 6.59 7.24 0.90
CA ASP A 61 8.03 7.40 0.93
C ASP A 61 8.61 6.46 2.00
N THR A 62 8.82 5.22 1.59
CA THR A 62 9.32 4.16 2.49
C THR A 62 10.77 4.36 2.91
N VAL A 63 11.52 5.24 2.24
CA VAL A 63 12.84 5.67 2.71
C VAL A 63 12.67 6.55 3.94
N LEU A 64 11.74 7.52 3.93
CA LEU A 64 11.41 8.32 5.11
C LEU A 64 10.91 7.45 6.26
N LEU A 65 9.99 6.53 5.99
CA LEU A 65 9.46 5.64 7.03
C LEU A 65 10.54 4.71 7.61
N GLY A 66 11.44 4.19 6.75
CA GLY A 66 12.59 3.40 7.18
C GLY A 66 13.58 4.21 8.02
N ASN A 67 13.84 5.47 7.67
CA ASN A 67 14.67 6.37 8.46
C ASN A 67 14.07 6.64 9.84
N PHE A 68 12.75 6.88 9.90
CA PHE A 68 12.02 7.00 11.16
C PHE A 68 12.19 5.75 12.02
N LYS A 69 12.00 4.55 11.44
CA LYS A 69 12.13 3.28 12.16
C LYS A 69 13.56 3.01 12.64
N ASN A 70 14.56 3.37 11.85
CA ASN A 70 15.96 3.22 12.23
C ASN A 70 16.36 4.14 13.39
N ALA A 71 15.85 5.37 13.40
CA ALA A 71 16.04 6.32 14.51
C ALA A 71 15.24 5.90 15.76
N ASN A 72 14.10 5.24 15.58
CA ASN A 72 13.18 4.83 16.63
C ASN A 72 12.94 3.30 16.61
N PRO A 73 13.96 2.46 16.91
CA PRO A 73 13.88 1.02 16.71
C PRO A 73 12.77 0.36 17.54
N HIS A 74 12.43 0.94 18.69
CA HIS A 74 11.40 0.44 19.61
C HIS A 74 9.99 0.97 19.32
N THR A 75 9.83 1.96 18.43
CA THR A 75 8.50 2.47 18.07
C THR A 75 7.83 1.51 17.10
N ALA A 76 6.67 0.98 17.47
CA ALA A 76 5.88 0.17 16.57
C ALA A 76 5.19 1.01 15.50
N ILE A 77 5.15 0.52 14.27
CA ILE A 77 4.53 1.22 13.14
C ILE A 77 3.30 0.44 12.68
N LEU A 78 2.13 1.02 12.89
CA LEU A 78 0.83 0.49 12.49
C LEU A 78 0.40 1.27 11.25
N VAL A 79 0.12 0.60 10.13
CA VAL A 79 -0.26 1.28 8.88
C VAL A 79 -1.67 0.87 8.49
N ASN A 80 -2.55 1.86 8.31
CA ASN A 80 -3.81 1.68 7.61
C ASN A 80 -3.58 1.82 6.10
N LEU A 81 -3.60 0.71 5.37
CA LEU A 81 -3.44 0.66 3.92
C LEU A 81 -4.69 1.18 3.17
N GLY A 82 -5.84 1.24 3.84
CA GLY A 82 -7.12 1.46 3.18
C GLY A 82 -7.38 0.44 2.09
N ASP A 83 -7.65 0.92 0.87
CA ASP A 83 -7.84 0.06 -0.32
C ASP A 83 -6.52 -0.22 -1.07
N GLN A 84 -5.38 0.22 -0.56
CA GLN A 84 -4.09 0.20 -1.26
C GLN A 84 -3.24 -1.01 -0.84
N THR A 85 -3.85 -2.19 -0.78
CA THR A 85 -3.19 -3.40 -0.25
C THR A 85 -2.01 -3.88 -1.10
N GLN A 86 -1.88 -3.42 -2.35
CA GLN A 86 -0.69 -3.67 -3.17
C GLN A 86 0.62 -3.12 -2.56
N PHE A 87 0.57 -2.08 -1.71
CA PHE A 87 1.77 -1.52 -1.06
C PHE A 87 2.16 -2.23 0.24
N MET A 88 1.44 -3.27 0.64
CA MET A 88 1.68 -4.03 1.87
C MET A 88 3.15 -4.45 2.02
N TYR A 89 3.74 -5.07 1.00
CA TYR A 89 5.14 -5.51 1.06
C TYR A 89 6.11 -4.34 1.22
N THR A 90 5.81 -3.20 0.61
CA THR A 90 6.60 -1.97 0.72
C THR A 90 6.63 -1.49 2.17
N PHE A 91 5.47 -1.42 2.83
CA PHE A 91 5.39 -1.04 4.25
C PHE A 91 6.05 -2.06 5.19
N ILE A 92 5.89 -3.36 4.93
CA ILE A 92 6.56 -4.41 5.71
C ILE A 92 8.08 -4.25 5.64
N ARG A 93 8.63 -4.00 4.44
CA ARG A 93 10.06 -3.77 4.22
C ARG A 93 10.55 -2.49 4.90
N ALA A 94 9.71 -1.47 4.96
CA ALA A 94 10.00 -0.21 5.66
C ALA A 94 9.94 -0.32 7.20
N GLY A 95 9.56 -1.49 7.74
CA GLY A 95 9.53 -1.74 9.18
C GLY A 95 8.15 -1.63 9.84
N ALA A 96 7.07 -1.67 9.05
CA ALA A 96 5.72 -1.78 9.60
C ALA A 96 5.58 -3.02 10.48
N THR A 97 5.05 -2.80 11.69
CA THR A 97 4.78 -3.82 12.70
C THR A 97 3.36 -4.37 12.54
N ALA A 98 2.40 -3.52 12.17
CA ALA A 98 1.05 -4.00 11.84
C ALA A 98 0.44 -3.35 10.61
N LEU A 99 -0.44 -4.09 9.94
CA LEU A 99 -1.17 -3.63 8.75
C LEU A 99 -2.67 -3.83 8.88
N PHE A 100 -3.41 -2.77 8.53
CA PHE A 100 -4.87 -2.69 8.58
C PHE A 100 -5.41 -2.24 7.24
N SER A 101 -6.64 -2.64 6.92
CA SER A 101 -7.45 -2.01 5.88
C SER A 101 -8.54 -1.12 6.49
N ASN A 102 -9.27 -0.41 5.62
CA ASN A 102 -10.46 0.36 6.01
C ASN A 102 -11.63 -0.53 6.53
N LYS A 103 -11.54 -1.85 6.38
CA LYS A 103 -12.53 -2.81 6.89
C LYS A 103 -12.17 -3.36 8.26
N SER A 104 -10.97 -3.04 8.76
CA SER A 104 -10.49 -3.56 10.03
C SER A 104 -11.37 -3.08 11.17
N LEU A 105 -11.69 -4.00 12.07
CA LEU A 105 -12.48 -3.65 13.25
C LEU A 105 -11.61 -2.92 14.29
N PRO A 106 -12.18 -2.07 15.15
CA PRO A 106 -11.45 -1.42 16.24
C PRO A 106 -10.64 -2.39 17.10
N GLU A 107 -11.16 -3.60 17.33
CA GLU A 107 -10.53 -4.67 18.10
C GLU A 107 -9.22 -5.15 17.46
N GLU A 108 -9.11 -5.10 16.13
CA GLU A 108 -7.88 -5.45 15.42
C GLU A 108 -6.80 -4.39 15.62
N ILE A 109 -7.18 -3.11 15.67
CA ILE A 109 -6.25 -2.02 15.99
C ILE A 109 -5.76 -2.18 17.43
N HIS A 110 -6.65 -2.52 18.37
CA HIS A 110 -6.26 -2.81 19.75
C HIS A 110 -5.28 -3.98 19.85
N GLU A 111 -5.55 -5.04 19.12
CA GLU A 111 -4.67 -6.20 19.06
C GLU A 111 -3.33 -5.84 18.43
N GLY A 112 -3.32 -5.05 17.35
CA GLY A 112 -2.09 -4.60 16.73
C GLY A 112 -1.24 -3.71 17.64
N LEU A 113 -1.87 -2.83 18.43
CA LEU A 113 -1.16 -2.03 19.45
C LEU A 113 -0.56 -2.91 20.55
N ARG A 114 -1.30 -3.93 21.01
CA ARG A 114 -0.82 -4.91 22.00
C ARG A 114 0.33 -5.78 21.45
N ARG A 115 0.21 -6.23 20.20
CA ARG A 115 1.23 -7.03 19.50
C ARG A 115 2.50 -6.21 19.27
N ALA A 116 2.32 -4.93 18.94
CA ALA A 116 3.36 -3.94 18.80
C ALA A 116 4.19 -3.76 20.07
N GLU A 117 3.56 -3.65 21.24
CA GLU A 117 4.27 -3.60 22.54
C GLU A 117 5.18 -4.83 22.75
N ASN A 118 4.80 -5.98 22.20
CA ASN A 118 5.56 -7.23 22.30
C ASN A 118 6.52 -7.47 21.12
N ASN A 119 6.74 -6.48 20.26
CA ASN A 119 7.53 -6.59 19.03
C ASN A 119 7.09 -7.73 18.09
N THR A 120 5.80 -8.07 18.13
CA THR A 120 5.21 -9.10 17.26
C THR A 120 4.45 -8.44 16.12
N ARG A 121 4.53 -9.04 14.93
CA ARG A 121 3.84 -8.52 13.75
C ARG A 121 2.38 -8.91 13.76
N TYR A 122 1.52 -8.03 13.23
CA TYR A 122 0.10 -8.27 13.07
C TYR A 122 -0.38 -7.84 11.68
N ILE A 123 -1.27 -8.63 11.08
CA ILE A 123 -1.95 -8.25 9.84
C ILE A 123 -3.44 -8.52 10.08
N SER A 124 -4.29 -7.56 9.76
CA SER A 124 -5.75 -7.70 9.85
C SER A 124 -6.27 -8.90 9.07
N SER A 125 -7.35 -9.49 9.55
CA SER A 125 -7.92 -10.74 9.05
C SER A 125 -8.30 -10.71 7.57
N ASP A 126 -8.79 -9.57 7.08
CA ASP A 126 -9.14 -9.38 5.67
C ASP A 126 -7.89 -9.30 4.77
N ILE A 127 -6.82 -8.65 5.22
CA ILE A 127 -5.54 -8.65 4.51
C ILE A 127 -4.92 -10.06 4.52
N GLN A 128 -5.03 -10.81 5.62
CA GLN A 128 -4.60 -12.21 5.66
C GLN A 128 -5.35 -13.06 4.63
N GLN A 129 -6.67 -12.87 4.48
CA GLN A 129 -7.45 -13.56 3.46
C GLN A 129 -7.00 -13.20 2.04
N GLN A 130 -6.70 -11.93 1.77
CA GLN A 130 -6.14 -11.51 0.48
C GLN A 130 -4.77 -12.15 0.22
N LEU A 131 -3.90 -12.23 1.22
CA LEU A 131 -2.60 -12.91 1.10
C LEU A 131 -2.79 -14.40 0.77
N LEU A 132 -3.68 -15.08 1.50
CA LEU A 132 -3.97 -16.49 1.26
C LEU A 132 -4.57 -16.71 -0.14
N SER A 133 -5.45 -15.81 -0.61
CA SER A 133 -5.98 -15.92 -1.97
C SER A 133 -4.87 -15.76 -3.01
N HIS A 134 -3.92 -14.83 -2.83
CA HIS A 134 -2.79 -14.66 -3.74
C HIS A 134 -1.82 -15.85 -3.76
N ILE A 135 -1.66 -16.55 -2.63
CA ILE A 135 -0.78 -17.73 -2.53
C ILE A 135 -1.47 -18.99 -3.08
N THR A 136 -2.78 -19.12 -2.87
CA THR A 136 -3.57 -20.29 -3.28
C THR A 136 -4.05 -20.20 -4.73
N GLU A 137 -4.22 -19.00 -5.26
CA GLU A 137 -4.23 -18.77 -6.71
C GLU A 137 -2.87 -19.18 -7.24
N LYS A 138 -2.81 -20.32 -7.95
CA LYS A 138 -1.58 -20.86 -8.57
C LYS A 138 -0.70 -19.71 -9.07
N PRO A 139 0.62 -19.69 -8.78
CA PRO A 139 1.49 -18.67 -9.32
C PRO A 139 1.23 -18.64 -10.82
N LEU A 140 0.70 -17.51 -11.28
CA LEU A 140 0.57 -17.25 -12.69
C LEU A 140 1.98 -17.44 -13.22
N ASN A 141 2.22 -18.48 -14.03
CA ASN A 141 3.52 -18.75 -14.65
C ASN A 141 4.16 -17.40 -14.98
N GLN A 142 5.28 -17.06 -14.34
CA GLN A 142 5.89 -15.72 -14.44
C GLN A 142 6.24 -15.38 -15.89
N THR A 143 6.29 -16.39 -16.75
CA THR A 143 6.32 -16.26 -18.20
C THR A 143 4.95 -15.84 -18.75
N LEU A 144 4.93 -14.73 -19.47
CA LEU A 144 3.78 -14.36 -20.29
C LEU A 144 3.54 -15.44 -21.36
N THR A 145 2.27 -15.78 -21.60
CA THR A 145 1.88 -16.52 -22.80
C THR A 145 2.00 -15.60 -24.02
N LYS A 146 2.11 -16.15 -25.24
CA LYS A 146 2.12 -15.36 -26.49
C LYS A 146 0.97 -14.34 -26.58
N ARG A 147 -0.19 -14.69 -26.03
CA ARG A 147 -1.36 -13.79 -26.00
C ARG A 147 -1.16 -12.66 -25.00
N GLU A 148 -0.59 -12.95 -23.83
CA GLU A 148 -0.25 -11.94 -22.83
C GLU A 148 0.89 -11.02 -23.29
N GLU A 149 1.89 -11.53 -24.00
CA GLU A 149 2.95 -10.71 -24.63
C GLU A 149 2.36 -9.72 -25.63
N LEU A 150 1.53 -10.20 -26.56
CA LEU A 150 0.82 -9.33 -27.51
C LEU A 150 -0.02 -8.27 -26.79
N MET A 151 -0.72 -8.66 -25.71
CA MET A 151 -1.51 -7.72 -24.92
C MET A 151 -0.65 -6.72 -24.17
N ALA A 152 0.50 -7.13 -23.60
CA ALA A 152 1.44 -6.26 -22.91
C ALA A 152 2.01 -5.20 -23.87
N ASP A 153 2.33 -5.62 -25.08
CA ASP A 153 2.81 -4.76 -26.17
C ASP A 153 1.78 -3.71 -26.57
N LEU A 154 0.51 -4.08 -26.66
CA LEU A 154 -0.58 -3.16 -26.97
C LEU A 154 -0.89 -2.23 -25.80
N LEU A 155 -0.76 -2.69 -24.56
CA LEU A 155 -1.03 -1.89 -23.35
C LEU A 155 -0.05 -0.73 -23.18
N VAL A 156 1.19 -0.86 -23.66
CA VAL A 156 2.20 0.23 -23.62
C VAL A 156 2.07 1.19 -24.81
N THR A 157 1.14 0.94 -25.73
CA THR A 157 0.76 1.92 -26.76
C THR A 157 -0.27 2.89 -26.19
N ASN A 158 -0.32 4.11 -26.74
CA ASN A 158 -1.30 5.13 -26.34
C ASN A 158 -2.71 4.85 -26.89
N LYS A 159 -3.19 3.60 -26.78
CA LYS A 159 -4.48 3.14 -27.29
C LYS A 159 -5.45 2.87 -26.14
N SER A 160 -6.72 3.17 -26.37
CA SER A 160 -7.81 2.85 -25.45
C SER A 160 -8.05 1.34 -25.40
N HIS A 161 -8.68 0.85 -24.31
CA HIS A 161 -9.06 -0.56 -24.20
C HIS A 161 -9.99 -1.03 -25.34
N GLN A 162 -10.80 -0.14 -25.91
CA GLN A 162 -11.66 -0.47 -27.05
C GLN A 162 -10.82 -0.71 -28.31
N GLU A 163 -9.85 0.16 -28.60
CA GLU A 163 -8.95 0.00 -29.75
C GLU A 163 -8.07 -1.25 -29.61
N ILE A 164 -7.54 -1.50 -28.41
CA ILE A 164 -6.77 -2.71 -28.13
C ILE A 164 -7.64 -3.96 -28.33
N ALA A 165 -8.89 -3.93 -27.90
CA ALA A 165 -9.82 -5.05 -28.09
C ALA A 165 -10.05 -5.36 -29.57
N VAL A 166 -10.20 -4.33 -30.41
CA VAL A 166 -10.34 -4.48 -31.87
C VAL A 166 -9.08 -5.10 -32.46
N ILE A 167 -7.89 -4.56 -32.13
CA ILE A 167 -6.61 -5.05 -32.67
C ILE A 167 -6.32 -6.48 -32.24
N ALA A 168 -6.59 -6.81 -30.98
CA ALA A 168 -6.34 -8.14 -30.46
C ALA A 168 -7.40 -9.15 -30.91
N GLY A 169 -8.55 -8.74 -31.47
CA GLY A 169 -9.66 -9.64 -31.75
C GLY A 169 -10.31 -10.17 -30.47
N GLY A 170 -10.75 -9.28 -29.58
CA GLY A 170 -11.35 -9.61 -28.29
C GLY A 170 -12.35 -8.54 -27.81
N SER A 171 -12.64 -8.52 -26.51
CA SER A 171 -13.53 -7.52 -25.89
C SER A 171 -12.76 -6.59 -24.94
N SER A 172 -13.27 -5.39 -24.70
CA SER A 172 -12.68 -4.44 -23.72
C SER A 172 -12.61 -5.04 -22.29
N LYS A 173 -13.58 -5.90 -21.92
CA LYS A 173 -13.53 -6.69 -20.67
C LYS A 173 -12.33 -7.64 -20.63
N SER A 174 -12.05 -8.30 -21.75
CA SER A 174 -10.89 -9.19 -21.89
C SER A 174 -9.57 -8.42 -21.78
N VAL A 175 -9.49 -7.20 -22.34
CA VAL A 175 -8.30 -6.32 -22.20
C VAL A 175 -8.03 -6.00 -20.74
N GLY A 176 -9.05 -5.61 -19.98
CA GLY A 176 -8.92 -5.33 -18.53
C GLY A 176 -8.50 -6.57 -17.72
N TYR A 177 -8.99 -7.75 -18.09
CA TYR A 177 -8.55 -9.02 -17.50
C TYR A 177 -7.06 -9.29 -17.77
N TYR A 178 -6.62 -9.18 -19.03
CA TYR A 178 -5.20 -9.39 -19.38
C TYR A 178 -4.30 -8.35 -18.71
N LYS A 179 -4.70 -7.08 -18.63
CA LYS A 179 -3.94 -6.04 -17.94
C LYS A 179 -3.64 -6.43 -16.49
N ARG A 180 -4.66 -6.82 -15.72
CA ARG A 180 -4.47 -7.27 -14.32
C ARG A 180 -3.53 -8.47 -14.24
N LYS A 181 -3.75 -9.47 -15.11
CA LYS A 181 -2.96 -10.70 -15.13
C LYS A 181 -1.49 -10.47 -15.49
N ILE A 182 -1.22 -9.57 -16.44
CA ILE A 182 0.14 -9.18 -16.86
C ILE A 182 0.83 -8.39 -15.76
N PHE A 183 0.12 -7.43 -15.15
CA PHE A 183 0.66 -6.62 -14.06
C PHE A 183 1.05 -7.48 -12.86
N GLN A 184 0.19 -8.46 -12.52
CA GLN A 184 0.46 -9.43 -11.48
C GLN A 184 1.64 -10.35 -11.84
N LYS A 185 1.74 -10.84 -13.09
CA LYS A 185 2.86 -11.69 -13.54
C LYS A 185 4.21 -10.98 -13.56
N LEU A 186 4.23 -9.70 -13.96
CA LEU A 186 5.45 -8.92 -14.13
C LEU A 186 5.79 -8.04 -12.93
N GLU A 187 4.93 -8.04 -11.90
CA GLU A 187 5.06 -7.24 -10.68
C GLU A 187 5.21 -5.74 -10.99
N VAL A 188 4.25 -5.19 -11.73
CA VAL A 188 4.21 -3.77 -12.14
C VAL A 188 2.87 -3.14 -11.77
N ASP A 189 2.89 -1.89 -11.31
CA ASP A 189 1.70 -1.20 -10.77
C ASP A 189 0.99 -0.34 -11.83
N ASN A 190 1.72 0.11 -12.84
CA ASN A 190 1.19 0.99 -13.87
C ASN A 190 1.80 0.68 -15.27
N VAL A 191 1.26 1.35 -16.30
CA VAL A 191 1.68 1.13 -17.70
C VAL A 191 3.11 1.64 -17.96
N VAL A 192 3.58 2.64 -17.20
CA VAL A 192 4.96 3.15 -17.28
C VAL A 192 5.93 2.10 -16.77
N ASP A 193 5.65 1.50 -15.60
CA ASP A 193 6.45 0.39 -15.05
C ASP A 193 6.47 -0.80 -16.01
N LEU A 194 5.33 -1.12 -16.63
CA LEU A 194 5.26 -2.16 -17.67
C LEU A 194 6.17 -1.82 -18.86
N ALA A 195 6.15 -0.59 -19.36
CA ALA A 195 6.98 -0.17 -20.49
C ALA A 195 8.48 -0.26 -20.16
N ILE A 196 8.88 0.15 -18.95
CA ILE A 196 10.25 0.01 -18.45
C ILE A 196 10.63 -1.46 -18.38
N LYS A 197 9.77 -2.31 -17.79
CA LYS A 197 10.02 -3.76 -17.65
C LYS A 197 10.19 -4.47 -19.00
N LEU A 198 9.47 -4.01 -20.02
CA LEU A 198 9.57 -4.53 -21.38
C LEU A 198 10.73 -3.93 -22.21
N ASN A 199 11.51 -2.99 -21.65
CA ASN A 199 12.51 -2.20 -22.38
C ASN A 199 11.92 -1.48 -23.60
N LYS A 200 10.73 -0.89 -23.48
CA LYS A 200 10.03 -0.20 -24.56
C LYS A 200 9.93 1.30 -24.30
N VAL A 201 10.20 2.09 -25.34
CA VAL A 201 9.94 3.54 -25.32
C VAL A 201 8.45 3.77 -25.53
N LEU A 202 7.81 4.53 -24.62
CA LEU A 202 6.41 4.95 -24.78
C LEU A 202 6.29 5.80 -26.05
N VAL A 203 5.60 5.28 -27.07
CA VAL A 203 5.41 6.00 -28.34
C VAL A 203 4.30 7.04 -28.16
N ASN A 204 4.70 8.26 -27.79
CA ASN A 204 3.84 9.44 -27.81
C ASN A 204 3.71 9.98 -29.24
N LYS A 205 2.76 9.47 -30.03
CA LYS A 205 2.26 10.22 -31.19
C LYS A 205 1.13 11.13 -30.72
N LYS A 206 1.41 12.43 -30.61
CA LYS A 206 0.36 13.46 -30.61
C LYS A 206 -0.45 13.31 -31.91
N PRO A 207 -1.79 13.37 -31.89
CA PRO A 207 -2.54 13.63 -33.11
C PRO A 207 -2.25 15.07 -33.52
N ASN A 208 -1.62 15.26 -34.67
CA ASN A 208 -1.87 16.47 -35.45
C ASN A 208 -3.32 16.39 -35.90
N TYR A 209 -4.16 17.27 -35.38
CA TYR A 209 -5.13 18.11 -36.12
C TYR A 209 -5.69 19.14 -35.15
#